data_AF-A7AWE5-F1
#
_entry.id   AF-A7AWE5-F1
#
_cell.length_a   1.000
_cell.length_b   1.000
_cell.length_c   1.000
_cell.angle_alpha   90.00
_cell.angle_beta   90.00
_cell.angle_gamma   90.00
#
_symmetry.space_group_name_H-M   'P 1'
#
loop_
_entity.id
_entity.type
_entity.pdbx_description
1 polymer ?
#
loop_
_entity_poly.entity_id
_entity_poly.type
_entity_poly.pdbx_seq_one_letter_code
_entity_poly.pdbx_strand_id
1 'polypeptide(L)'
;MADQESVVAIRKEIEAFIVKLKDGTFSNDEVHAVLATLRRLETLDIDRSMLQNTRIGVILTKLSKYDVEGIDEIKNLASNLTTRWKDSLRRQASGDNSLESSSSKRKKSDASTDQAAAEPRYRHSYHNDDIRDKAIIYLFKSLLAGKENVYDHKKAGRLAYDMEAGLFSRYLYNQNNQKDYTLKLKSIAFNLKDPKNSTFSDKIYNGDIEPRSVAIMEAAEMASEEKKMERINILQESLEACQSDWAVKNILLSKEGKKKGQFKCLKCHSMETVYYQLQTRSSDEPMTTFVTCLECNNRWKF
;
A
#
# COMPACT_ATOMS: atom_id res chain seq x y z
N MET A 1 6.93 -19.65 33.37
CA MET A 1 5.83 -20.45 32.76
C MET A 1 4.51 -20.27 33.51
N ALA A 2 4.50 -20.28 34.85
CA ALA A 2 3.30 -20.04 35.66
C ALA A 2 2.59 -18.70 35.35
N ASP A 3 3.35 -17.64 35.05
CA ASP A 3 2.79 -16.31 34.75
C ASP A 3 2.14 -16.24 33.36
N GLN A 4 2.56 -17.08 32.42
CA GLN A 4 1.93 -17.14 31.09
C GLN A 4 0.58 -17.84 31.18
N GLU A 5 0.49 -18.94 31.94
CA GLU A 5 -0.76 -19.67 32.13
C GLU A 5 -1.79 -18.87 32.93
N SER A 6 -1.35 -18.03 33.88
CA SER A 6 -2.23 -17.13 34.63
C SER A 6 -2.74 -15.97 33.78
N VAL A 7 -1.88 -15.31 32.98
CA VAL A 7 -2.31 -14.27 32.01
C VAL A 7 -3.22 -14.87 30.95
N VAL A 8 -2.94 -16.12 30.55
CA VAL A 8 -3.84 -16.90 29.72
C VAL A 8 -5.15 -17.07 30.47
N ALA A 9 -5.24 -17.67 31.66
CA ALA A 9 -6.51 -17.82 32.42
C ALA A 9 -7.36 -16.52 32.44
N ILE A 10 -6.75 -15.40 32.82
CA ILE A 10 -7.41 -14.09 32.91
C ILE A 10 -7.95 -13.61 31.55
N ARG A 11 -7.31 -13.93 30.42
CA ARG A 11 -7.85 -13.56 29.09
C ARG A 11 -9.25 -14.13 28.80
N LYS A 12 -9.64 -15.30 29.35
CA LYS A 12 -10.86 -16.05 28.97
C LYS A 12 -11.95 -15.57 29.88
N GLU A 13 -11.62 -15.24 31.12
CA GLU A 13 -12.53 -14.57 32.03
C GLU A 13 -12.96 -13.22 31.44
N ILE A 14 -12.02 -12.43 30.93
CA ILE A 14 -12.32 -11.15 30.25
C ILE A 14 -13.08 -11.38 28.93
N GLU A 15 -12.70 -12.38 28.13
CA GLU A 15 -13.38 -12.67 26.86
C GLU A 15 -14.80 -13.22 27.07
N ALA A 16 -15.00 -14.08 28.06
CA ALA A 16 -16.33 -14.56 28.46
C ALA A 16 -17.19 -13.42 29.00
N PHE A 17 -16.60 -12.48 29.75
CA PHE A 17 -17.30 -11.28 30.19
C PHE A 17 -17.69 -10.38 29.01
N ILE A 18 -16.83 -10.21 27.99
CA ILE A 18 -17.18 -9.48 26.77
C ILE A 18 -18.36 -10.13 26.03
N VAL A 19 -18.46 -11.46 26.02
CA VAL A 19 -19.62 -12.17 25.43
C VAL A 19 -20.88 -11.87 26.23
N LYS A 20 -20.84 -11.97 27.57
CA LYS A 20 -21.98 -11.62 28.44
C LYS A 20 -22.41 -10.15 28.34
N LEU A 21 -21.45 -9.24 28.16
CA LEU A 21 -21.72 -7.82 27.92
C LEU A 21 -22.48 -7.58 26.61
N LYS A 22 -22.29 -8.41 25.59
CA LYS A 22 -23.10 -8.35 24.36
C LYS A 22 -24.52 -8.87 24.57
N ASP A 23 -24.67 -9.86 25.43
CA ASP A 23 -25.96 -10.51 25.70
C ASP A 23 -26.80 -9.73 26.75
N GLY A 24 -26.28 -8.63 27.30
CA GLY A 24 -26.99 -7.72 28.22
C GLY A 24 -27.28 -8.31 29.60
N THR A 25 -26.68 -9.45 29.93
CA THR A 25 -26.85 -10.18 31.19
C THR A 25 -25.57 -10.04 32.02
N PHE A 26 -25.41 -8.91 32.73
CA PHE A 26 -24.27 -8.69 33.61
C PHE A 26 -24.73 -8.31 35.02
N SER A 27 -24.06 -8.85 36.03
CA SER A 27 -24.28 -8.54 37.44
C SER A 27 -23.14 -7.65 37.96
N ASN A 28 -23.43 -6.77 38.92
CA ASN A 28 -22.43 -5.92 39.58
C ASN A 28 -21.31 -6.73 40.25
N ASP A 29 -21.60 -7.96 40.71
CA ASP A 29 -20.60 -8.86 41.28
C ASP A 29 -19.58 -9.34 40.23
N GLU A 30 -20.02 -9.53 38.97
CA GLU A 30 -19.14 -9.92 37.87
C GLU A 30 -18.27 -8.74 37.41
N VAL A 31 -18.81 -7.52 37.45
CA VAL A 31 -18.06 -6.27 37.21
C VAL A 31 -16.94 -6.12 38.24
N HIS A 32 -17.23 -6.36 39.53
CA HIS A 32 -16.22 -6.33 40.59
C HIS A 32 -15.19 -7.45 40.47
N ALA A 33 -15.58 -8.66 40.05
CA ALA A 33 -14.66 -9.76 39.80
C ALA A 33 -13.69 -9.43 38.65
N VAL A 34 -14.18 -8.84 37.55
CA VAL A 34 -13.34 -8.42 36.42
C VAL A 34 -12.43 -7.25 36.78
N LEU A 35 -12.88 -6.33 37.63
CA LEU A 35 -12.03 -5.29 38.18
C LEU A 35 -10.89 -5.86 39.04
N ALA A 36 -11.18 -6.87 39.87
CA ALA A 36 -10.17 -7.55 40.67
C ALA A 36 -9.14 -8.30 39.80
N THR A 37 -9.57 -8.95 38.72
CA THR A 37 -8.66 -9.62 37.78
C THR A 37 -7.81 -8.63 36.97
N LEU A 38 -8.37 -7.48 36.59
CA LEU A 38 -7.62 -6.39 35.95
C LEU A 38 -6.58 -5.75 36.89
N ARG A 39 -6.89 -5.57 38.17
CA ARG A 39 -5.91 -5.12 39.17
C ARG A 39 -4.82 -6.14 39.41
N ARG A 40 -5.14 -7.44 39.37
CA ARG A 40 -4.16 -8.52 39.41
C ARG A 40 -3.25 -8.53 38.18
N LEU A 41 -3.79 -8.24 36.99
CA LEU A 41 -3.00 -8.04 35.77
C LEU A 41 -2.09 -6.80 35.85
N GLU A 42 -2.47 -5.76 36.60
CA GLU A 42 -1.63 -4.58 36.81
C GLU A 42 -0.40 -4.88 37.67
N THR A 43 -0.52 -5.80 38.63
CA THR A 43 0.61 -6.18 39.51
C THR A 43 1.63 -7.12 38.87
N LEU A 44 1.34 -7.64 37.66
CA LEU A 44 2.23 -8.56 36.96
C LEU A 44 3.03 -7.80 35.89
N ASP A 45 4.35 -7.93 35.93
CA ASP A 45 5.23 -7.40 34.89
C ASP A 45 5.14 -8.29 33.63
N ILE A 46 4.47 -7.78 32.59
CA ILE A 46 4.21 -8.54 31.36
C ILE A 46 5.26 -8.25 30.29
N ASP A 47 5.99 -9.29 29.89
CA ASP A 47 6.98 -9.25 28.80
C ASP A 47 6.35 -9.20 27.39
N ARG A 48 7.13 -8.71 26.41
CA ARG A 48 6.73 -8.62 24.99
C ARG A 48 6.31 -9.96 24.39
N SER A 49 6.99 -11.05 24.73
CA SER A 49 6.65 -12.40 24.28
C SER A 49 5.29 -12.85 24.83
N MET A 50 4.96 -12.48 26.07
CA MET A 50 3.68 -12.77 26.70
C MET A 50 2.54 -11.99 26.05
N LEU A 51 2.74 -10.70 25.73
CA LEU A 51 1.74 -9.89 25.02
C LEU A 51 1.41 -10.42 23.62
N GLN A 52 2.42 -10.92 22.89
CA GLN A 52 2.25 -11.48 21.56
C GLN A 52 1.56 -12.85 21.57
N ASN A 53 1.95 -13.72 22.51
CA ASN A 53 1.41 -15.07 22.61
C ASN A 53 -0.03 -15.09 23.16
N THR A 54 -0.35 -14.19 24.11
CA THR A 54 -1.67 -14.18 24.76
C THR A 54 -2.70 -13.29 24.08
N ARG A 55 -2.25 -12.36 23.22
CA ARG A 55 -3.09 -11.35 22.52
C ARG A 55 -4.03 -10.55 23.44
N ILE A 56 -3.73 -10.49 24.74
CA ILE A 56 -4.58 -9.87 25.75
C ILE A 56 -4.82 -8.38 25.51
N GLY A 57 -3.84 -7.68 24.90
CA GLY A 57 -3.97 -6.27 24.51
C GLY A 57 -5.08 -6.01 23.47
N VAL A 58 -5.39 -6.98 22.60
CA VAL A 58 -6.50 -6.87 21.63
C VAL A 58 -7.85 -6.99 22.35
N ILE A 59 -7.93 -7.88 23.34
CA ILE A 59 -9.13 -8.12 24.15
C ILE A 59 -9.45 -6.89 25.01
N LEU A 60 -8.44 -6.29 25.67
CA LEU A 60 -8.62 -5.04 26.42
C LEU A 60 -8.99 -3.84 25.52
N THR A 61 -8.48 -3.80 24.29
CA THR A 61 -8.88 -2.78 23.30
C THR A 61 -10.31 -2.99 22.81
N LYS A 62 -10.82 -4.23 22.83
CA LYS A 62 -12.24 -4.52 22.56
C LYS A 62 -13.10 -4.15 23.76
N LEU A 63 -12.68 -4.50 24.98
CA LEU A 63 -13.37 -4.18 26.24
C LEU A 63 -13.59 -2.67 26.39
N SER A 64 -12.57 -1.85 26.10
CA SER A 64 -12.62 -0.38 26.19
C SER A 64 -13.49 0.31 25.12
N LYS A 65 -13.99 -0.43 24.13
CA LYS A 65 -14.88 0.10 23.07
C LYS A 65 -16.37 -0.15 23.35
N TYR A 66 -16.71 -0.97 24.34
CA TYR A 66 -18.10 -1.14 24.74
C TYR A 66 -18.49 0.01 25.66
N ASP A 67 -19.55 0.73 25.28
CA ASP A 67 -20.12 1.82 26.06
C ASP A 67 -21.42 1.30 26.69
N VAL A 68 -21.30 0.82 27.93
CA VAL A 68 -22.43 0.41 28.78
C VAL A 68 -22.29 1.16 30.10
N GLU A 69 -23.39 1.74 30.59
CA GLU A 69 -23.43 2.44 31.88
C GLU A 69 -23.03 1.49 33.02
N GLY A 70 -22.04 1.89 33.84
CA GLY A 70 -21.52 1.09 34.96
C GLY A 70 -20.16 0.42 34.75
N ILE A 71 -19.52 0.59 33.58
CA ILE A 71 -18.24 -0.08 33.22
C ILE A 71 -17.07 0.93 33.08
N ASP A 72 -17.28 2.19 33.46
CA ASP A 72 -16.29 3.27 33.29
C ASP A 72 -14.96 3.01 34.00
N GLU A 73 -15.00 2.35 35.17
CA GLU A 73 -13.79 1.95 35.91
C GLU A 73 -12.98 0.90 35.16
N ILE A 74 -13.66 -0.09 34.58
CA ILE A 74 -13.04 -1.15 33.76
C ILE A 74 -12.41 -0.53 32.50
N LYS A 75 -13.12 0.40 31.86
CA LYS A 75 -12.65 1.10 30.66
C LYS A 75 -11.40 1.93 30.93
N ASN A 76 -11.39 2.68 32.04
CA ASN A 76 -10.23 3.48 32.45
C ASN A 76 -9.02 2.59 32.77
N LEU A 77 -9.19 1.52 33.55
CA LEU A 77 -8.11 0.59 33.87
C LEU A 77 -7.58 -0.15 32.62
N ALA A 78 -8.45 -0.59 31.72
CA ALA A 78 -8.04 -1.21 30.46
C ALA A 78 -7.29 -0.23 29.54
N SER A 79 -7.70 1.04 29.50
CA SER A 79 -7.02 2.08 28.72
C SER A 79 -5.63 2.43 29.30
N ASN A 80 -5.49 2.46 30.63
CA ASN A 80 -4.22 2.70 31.30
C ASN A 80 -3.25 1.52 31.13
N LEU A 81 -3.74 0.29 31.19
CA LEU A 81 -2.92 -0.91 30.92
C LEU A 81 -2.47 -0.96 29.46
N THR A 82 -3.36 -0.71 28.51
CA THR A 82 -3.00 -0.72 27.08
C THR A 82 -2.03 0.40 26.69
N THR A 83 -2.10 1.57 27.34
CA THR A 83 -1.11 2.65 27.13
C THR A 83 0.24 2.32 27.76
N ARG A 84 0.28 1.83 29.01
CA ARG A 84 1.51 1.36 29.66
C ARG A 84 2.23 0.27 28.86
N TRP A 85 1.52 -0.74 28.37
CA TRP A 85 2.13 -1.80 27.56
C TRP A 85 2.57 -1.32 26.18
N LYS A 86 1.83 -0.40 25.55
CA LYS A 86 2.27 0.25 24.28
C LYS A 86 3.55 1.06 24.48
N ASP A 87 3.67 1.77 25.60
CA ASP A 87 4.87 2.55 25.91
C ASP A 87 6.06 1.65 26.27
N SER A 88 5.84 0.54 26.99
CA SER A 88 6.88 -0.46 27.25
C SER A 88 7.40 -1.11 25.95
N LEU A 89 6.50 -1.49 25.02
CA LEU A 89 6.88 -2.00 23.70
C LEU A 89 7.63 -0.96 22.86
N ARG A 90 7.25 0.31 22.94
CA ARG A 90 7.95 1.42 22.27
C ARG A 90 9.35 1.63 22.85
N ARG A 91 9.50 1.55 24.19
CA ARG A 91 10.79 1.67 24.90
C ARG A 91 11.73 0.50 24.58
N GLN A 92 11.22 -0.73 24.48
CA GLN A 92 12.02 -1.88 24.07
C GLN A 92 12.40 -1.84 22.58
N ALA A 93 11.55 -1.27 21.71
CA ALA A 93 11.90 -1.06 20.30
C ALA A 93 12.97 0.03 20.09
N SER A 94 13.13 0.96 21.04
CA SER A 94 14.16 2.01 21.00
C SER A 94 15.52 1.59 21.62
N GLY A 95 15.63 0.39 22.20
CA GLY A 95 16.85 -0.08 22.85
C GLY A 95 17.93 -0.68 21.92
N ASP A 96 17.67 -0.82 20.62
CA ASP A 96 18.55 -1.51 19.67
C ASP A 96 18.79 -0.72 18.37
N ASN A 97 18.73 0.62 18.43
CA ASN A 97 19.14 1.44 17.29
C ASN A 97 19.53 2.86 17.72
N SER A 98 20.76 3.02 18.17
CA SER A 98 21.43 4.32 18.18
C SER A 98 21.88 4.68 16.77
N LEU A 99 21.07 5.45 16.05
CA LEU A 99 21.41 6.69 15.33
C LEU A 99 20.24 7.10 14.39
N GLU A 100 19.67 8.27 14.70
CA GLU A 100 18.85 9.17 13.88
C GLU A 100 17.45 8.73 13.40
N SER A 101 16.41 9.17 14.11
CA SER A 101 15.37 10.08 13.55
C SER A 101 14.26 10.34 14.58
N SER A 102 14.19 11.59 15.02
CA SER A 102 13.21 12.10 15.99
C SER A 102 11.85 12.36 15.34
N SER A 103 10.85 11.54 15.66
CA SER A 103 9.43 11.87 15.45
C SER A 103 8.84 12.44 16.74
N SER A 104 8.84 13.77 16.84
CA SER A 104 8.21 14.48 17.96
C SER A 104 6.75 14.84 17.62
N LYS A 105 5.83 14.12 18.26
CA LYS A 105 4.43 14.50 18.42
C LYS A 105 4.37 15.63 19.46
N ARG A 106 4.18 16.88 19.06
CA ARG A 106 4.10 18.02 19.99
C ARG A 106 2.66 18.48 20.20
N LYS A 107 2.28 18.55 21.48
CA LYS A 107 1.06 19.16 22.02
C LYS A 107 1.01 20.67 21.71
N LYS A 108 -0.22 21.16 21.66
CA LYS A 108 -0.66 22.55 21.50
C LYS A 108 -0.21 23.41 22.70
N SER A 109 0.45 24.54 22.46
CA SER A 109 0.50 25.70 23.38
C SER A 109 0.95 26.95 22.62
N ASP A 110 0.30 28.07 22.95
CA ASP A 110 0.46 29.42 22.40
C ASP A 110 1.85 30.06 22.57
N ALA A 111 2.03 31.14 21.81
CA ALA A 111 2.99 32.25 21.92
C ALA A 111 4.35 32.17 21.16
N SER A 112 4.39 32.94 20.06
CA SER A 112 5.43 33.87 19.57
C SER A 112 6.92 33.46 19.51
N THR A 113 7.44 33.44 18.26
CA THR A 113 8.75 34.00 17.80
C THR A 113 10.02 33.29 18.32
N ASP A 114 10.97 32.75 17.55
CA ASP A 114 11.43 33.02 16.19
C ASP A 114 12.30 31.85 15.65
N GLN A 115 12.40 31.77 14.32
CA GLN A 115 13.47 31.13 13.53
C GLN A 115 13.62 29.58 13.52
N ALA A 116 12.80 28.93 12.70
CA ALA A 116 13.17 27.71 11.95
C ALA A 116 12.92 27.98 10.46
N ALA A 117 13.81 27.52 9.59
CA ALA A 117 13.79 27.76 8.14
C ALA A 117 12.36 27.77 7.56
N ALA A 118 12.02 28.88 6.90
CA ALA A 118 10.65 29.22 6.55
C ALA A 118 10.05 28.18 5.60
N GLU A 119 9.25 27.24 6.12
CA GLU A 119 8.38 26.41 5.29
C GLU A 119 7.55 27.34 4.39
N PRO A 120 7.39 27.00 3.10
CA PRO A 120 6.72 27.86 2.15
C PRO A 120 5.25 27.95 2.58
N ARG A 121 4.84 29.14 3.03
CA ARG A 121 3.46 29.39 3.46
C ARG A 121 2.58 29.53 2.23
N TYR A 122 1.53 28.70 2.14
CA TYR A 122 0.50 28.86 1.14
C TYR A 122 -0.18 30.23 1.31
N ARG A 123 -0.17 31.05 0.25
CA ARG A 123 -0.65 32.44 0.22
C ARG A 123 -1.72 32.64 -0.86
N HIS A 124 -2.66 31.70 -0.98
CA HIS A 124 -3.76 31.79 -1.95
C HIS A 124 -5.12 31.43 -1.30
N SER A 125 -6.22 31.47 -2.06
CA SER A 125 -7.58 31.33 -1.51
C SER A 125 -7.81 29.95 -0.91
N TYR A 126 -8.61 29.91 0.16
CA TYR A 126 -9.11 28.70 0.79
C TYR A 126 -10.58 28.48 0.42
N HIS A 127 -11.07 27.24 0.58
CA HIS A 127 -12.48 26.89 0.35
C HIS A 127 -13.32 26.91 1.62
N ASN A 128 -12.71 27.14 2.79
CA ASN A 128 -13.31 27.12 4.13
C ASN A 128 -13.83 25.73 4.57
N ASP A 129 -13.34 24.66 3.93
CA ASP A 129 -13.59 23.27 4.31
C ASP A 129 -12.26 22.65 4.79
N ASP A 130 -12.21 22.15 6.02
CA ASP A 130 -10.97 21.64 6.64
C ASP A 130 -10.30 20.52 5.83
N ILE A 131 -11.08 19.67 5.16
CA ILE A 131 -10.56 18.58 4.31
C ILE A 131 -9.95 19.15 3.02
N ARG A 132 -10.59 20.15 2.41
CA ARG A 132 -10.18 20.74 1.13
C ARG A 132 -8.99 21.67 1.31
N ASP A 133 -8.97 22.42 2.39
CA ASP A 133 -7.86 23.31 2.73
C ASP A 133 -6.59 22.50 3.03
N LYS A 134 -6.72 21.37 3.75
CA LYS A 134 -5.61 20.41 3.94
C LYS A 134 -5.15 19.79 2.62
N ALA A 135 -6.08 19.49 1.71
CA ALA A 135 -5.78 18.97 0.39
C ALA A 135 -4.99 19.96 -0.46
N ILE A 136 -5.39 21.23 -0.50
CA ILE A 136 -4.68 22.28 -1.22
C ILE A 136 -3.26 22.46 -0.67
N ILE A 137 -3.12 22.54 0.66
CA ILE A 137 -1.81 22.69 1.30
C ILE A 137 -0.93 21.48 0.95
N TYR A 138 -1.49 20.27 0.94
CA TYR A 138 -0.75 19.07 0.58
C TYR A 138 -0.28 19.09 -0.87
N LEU A 139 -1.13 19.48 -1.82
CA LEU A 139 -0.75 19.63 -3.23
C LEU A 139 0.30 20.73 -3.43
N PHE A 140 0.16 21.87 -2.75
CA PHE A 140 1.13 22.97 -2.79
C PHE A 140 2.51 22.52 -2.28
N LYS A 141 2.55 21.84 -1.13
CA LYS A 141 3.80 21.29 -0.58
C LYS A 141 4.42 20.25 -1.51
N SER A 142 3.61 19.40 -2.14
CA SER A 142 4.09 18.43 -3.13
C SER A 142 4.66 19.08 -4.39
N LEU A 143 4.08 20.18 -4.85
CA LEU A 143 4.55 20.89 -6.05
C LEU A 143 5.88 21.62 -5.80
N LEU A 144 6.09 22.12 -4.58
CA LEU A 144 7.34 22.77 -4.17
C LEU A 144 8.44 21.78 -3.75
N ALA A 145 8.11 20.51 -3.52
CA ALA A 145 9.07 19.50 -3.10
C ALA A 145 10.17 19.34 -4.16
N GLY A 146 11.38 19.83 -3.85
CA GLY A 146 12.56 19.78 -4.72
C GLY A 146 12.78 21.02 -5.61
N LYS A 147 11.85 21.99 -5.64
CA LYS A 147 11.91 23.19 -6.51
C LYS A 147 11.51 24.50 -5.83
N GLU A 148 11.71 24.57 -4.51
CA GLU A 148 11.32 25.72 -3.69
C GLU A 148 11.92 27.06 -4.16
N ASN A 149 13.10 27.03 -4.79
CA ASN A 149 13.79 28.21 -5.32
C ASN A 149 13.45 28.56 -6.79
N VAL A 150 12.76 27.68 -7.52
CA VAL A 150 12.48 27.86 -8.96
C VAL A 150 11.05 28.36 -9.20
N TYR A 151 10.11 27.97 -8.34
CA TYR A 151 8.70 28.30 -8.51
C TYR A 151 8.28 29.53 -7.71
N ASP A 152 7.52 30.41 -8.36
CA ASP A 152 6.82 31.49 -7.65
C ASP A 152 5.72 30.88 -6.78
N HIS A 153 5.81 31.14 -5.48
CA HIS A 153 4.88 30.64 -4.47
C HIS A 153 3.44 31.09 -4.75
N LYS A 154 3.24 32.28 -5.34
CA LYS A 154 1.89 32.77 -5.70
C LYS A 154 1.29 31.99 -6.87
N LYS A 155 2.11 31.68 -7.89
CA LYS A 155 1.66 30.90 -9.05
C LYS A 155 1.40 29.45 -8.65
N ALA A 156 2.31 28.84 -7.89
CA ALA A 156 2.14 27.49 -7.34
C ALA A 156 0.87 27.36 -6.48
N GLY A 157 0.54 28.37 -5.67
CA GLY A 157 -0.69 28.40 -4.89
C GLY A 157 -1.96 28.40 -5.75
N ARG A 158 -1.99 29.19 -6.83
CA ARG A 158 -3.11 29.18 -7.80
C ARG A 158 -3.29 27.82 -8.47
N LEU A 159 -2.19 27.23 -8.93
CA LEU A 159 -2.23 25.91 -9.58
C LEU A 159 -2.75 24.83 -8.62
N ALA A 160 -2.29 24.81 -7.37
CA ALA A 160 -2.77 23.86 -6.37
C ALA A 160 -4.28 24.00 -6.09
N TYR A 161 -4.79 25.24 -6.07
CA TYR A 161 -6.22 25.52 -5.94
C TYR A 161 -7.02 25.00 -7.14
N ASP A 162 -6.55 25.27 -8.37
CA ASP A 162 -7.24 24.82 -9.59
C ASP A 162 -7.25 23.28 -9.70
N MET A 163 -6.18 22.61 -9.27
CA MET A 163 -6.12 21.15 -9.17
C MET A 163 -7.13 20.60 -8.17
N GLU A 164 -7.23 21.20 -6.99
CA GLU A 164 -8.20 20.78 -5.97
C GLU A 164 -9.64 21.01 -6.43
N ALA A 165 -9.92 22.16 -7.07
CA ALA A 165 -11.22 22.46 -7.63
C ALA A 165 -11.65 21.42 -8.70
N GLY A 166 -10.70 20.96 -9.53
CA GLY A 166 -10.93 19.87 -10.48
C GLY A 166 -11.24 18.53 -9.80
N LEU A 167 -10.51 18.19 -8.74
CA LEU A 167 -10.75 16.99 -7.93
C LEU A 167 -12.12 17.03 -7.23
N PHE A 168 -12.46 18.16 -6.61
CA PHE A 168 -13.72 18.37 -5.90
C PHE A 168 -14.92 18.21 -6.84
N SER A 169 -14.88 18.90 -7.98
CA SER A 169 -15.96 18.87 -8.98
C SER A 169 -16.23 17.47 -9.51
N ARG A 170 -15.22 16.59 -9.54
CA ARG A 170 -15.39 15.23 -10.06
C ARG A 170 -15.83 14.23 -8.99
N TYR A 171 -15.17 14.21 -7.84
CA TYR A 171 -15.35 13.14 -6.85
C TYR A 171 -16.38 13.47 -5.76
N LEU A 172 -16.48 14.74 -5.36
CA LEU A 172 -17.37 15.15 -4.28
C LEU A 172 -18.74 15.59 -4.83
N TYR A 173 -18.78 16.33 -5.94
CA TYR A 173 -20.05 16.75 -6.54
C TYR A 173 -20.85 15.59 -7.17
N ASN A 174 -20.19 14.65 -7.87
CA ASN A 174 -20.91 13.59 -8.59
C ASN A 174 -21.13 12.30 -7.79
N GLN A 175 -20.27 11.97 -6.81
CA GLN A 175 -20.24 10.63 -6.18
C GLN A 175 -20.20 10.64 -4.65
N ASN A 176 -20.05 11.80 -4.00
CA ASN A 176 -19.86 11.92 -2.55
C ASN A 176 -18.83 10.91 -1.98
N ASN A 177 -17.80 10.58 -2.77
CA ASN A 177 -16.85 9.52 -2.43
C ASN A 177 -15.53 10.12 -1.93
N GLN A 178 -15.50 10.40 -0.62
CA GLN A 178 -14.33 10.95 0.05
C GLN A 178 -13.10 10.02 -0.06
N LYS A 179 -13.30 8.69 -0.15
CA LYS A 179 -12.19 7.73 -0.25
C LYS A 179 -11.47 7.87 -1.59
N ASP A 180 -12.22 7.89 -2.69
CA ASP A 180 -11.64 8.02 -4.03
C ASP A 180 -10.98 9.39 -4.24
N TYR A 181 -11.57 10.46 -3.67
CA TYR A 181 -10.94 11.77 -3.62
C TYR A 181 -9.56 11.71 -2.94
N THR A 182 -9.49 11.12 -1.73
CA THR A 182 -8.21 11.03 -1.00
C THR A 182 -7.18 10.14 -1.70
N LEU A 183 -7.62 9.05 -2.34
CA LEU A 183 -6.74 8.16 -3.10
C LEU A 183 -6.17 8.89 -4.31
N LYS A 184 -7.02 9.60 -5.05
CA LYS A 184 -6.59 10.35 -6.23
C LYS A 184 -5.64 11.49 -5.86
N LEU A 185 -5.96 12.24 -4.81
CA LEU A 185 -5.11 13.28 -4.26
C LEU A 185 -3.72 12.75 -3.87
N LYS A 186 -3.66 11.60 -3.19
CA LYS A 186 -2.38 10.94 -2.86
C LYS A 186 -1.62 10.53 -4.12
N SER A 187 -2.29 10.00 -5.13
CA SER A 187 -1.64 9.59 -6.39
C SER A 187 -1.01 10.78 -7.12
N ILE A 188 -1.72 11.91 -7.20
CA ILE A 188 -1.23 13.13 -7.84
C ILE A 188 -0.06 13.70 -7.06
N ALA A 189 -0.21 13.82 -5.74
CA ALA A 189 0.84 14.32 -4.85
C ALA A 189 2.11 13.46 -4.87
N PHE A 190 1.98 12.15 -5.03
CA PHE A 190 3.10 11.23 -5.19
C PHE A 190 3.86 11.50 -6.49
N ASN A 191 3.15 11.63 -7.61
CA ASN A 191 3.76 11.91 -8.91
C ASN A 191 4.40 13.31 -8.97
N LEU A 192 3.84 14.30 -8.28
CA LEU A 192 4.43 15.65 -8.15
C LEU A 192 5.69 15.66 -7.30
N LYS A 193 5.76 14.81 -6.27
CA LYS A 193 6.89 14.74 -5.33
C LYS A 193 8.05 13.90 -5.87
N ASP A 194 7.83 13.06 -6.88
CA ASP A 194 8.86 12.17 -7.40
C ASP A 194 9.99 12.98 -8.09
N PRO A 195 11.23 12.96 -7.54
CA PRO A 195 12.34 13.73 -8.11
C PRO A 195 12.71 13.28 -9.52
N LYS A 196 12.44 12.00 -9.86
CA LYS A 196 12.70 11.47 -11.21
C LYS A 196 11.67 11.97 -12.23
N ASN A 197 10.51 12.42 -11.78
CA ASN A 197 9.43 12.95 -12.62
C ASN A 197 9.32 14.48 -12.54
N SER A 198 10.48 15.14 -12.46
CA SER A 198 10.57 16.61 -12.42
C SER A 198 9.81 17.27 -13.59
N THR A 199 9.84 16.66 -14.77
CA THR A 199 9.20 17.16 -15.99
C THR A 199 7.68 17.30 -15.87
N PHE A 200 7.01 16.45 -15.09
CA PHE A 200 5.57 16.54 -14.88
C PHE A 200 5.19 17.80 -14.08
N SER A 201 5.96 18.11 -13.03
CA SER A 201 5.78 19.36 -12.29
C SER A 201 6.04 20.60 -13.15
N ASP A 202 7.04 20.54 -14.03
CA ASP A 202 7.37 21.64 -14.96
C ASP A 202 6.25 21.86 -15.98
N LYS A 203 5.72 20.77 -16.57
CA LYS A 203 4.59 20.83 -17.52
C LYS A 203 3.35 21.48 -16.90
N ILE A 204 3.03 21.16 -15.65
CA ILE A 204 1.90 21.80 -14.94
C ILE A 204 2.22 23.27 -14.64
N TYR A 205 3.45 23.59 -14.22
CA TYR A 205 3.84 24.96 -13.89
C TYR A 205 3.88 25.88 -15.12
N ASN A 206 4.32 25.36 -16.26
CA ASN A 206 4.40 26.07 -17.53
C ASN A 206 3.03 26.19 -18.22
N GLY A 207 2.08 25.32 -17.86
CA GLY A 207 0.72 25.32 -18.41
C GLY A 207 0.54 24.38 -19.61
N ASP A 208 1.50 23.49 -19.89
CA ASP A 208 1.37 22.43 -20.90
C ASP A 208 0.28 21.41 -20.53
N ILE A 209 0.08 21.22 -19.22
CA ILE A 209 -1.01 20.41 -18.66
C ILE A 209 -1.91 21.33 -17.86
N GLU A 210 -3.20 21.35 -18.23
CA GLU A 210 -4.19 22.11 -17.49
C GLU A 210 -4.36 21.55 -16.05
N PRO A 211 -4.26 22.36 -14.99
CA PRO A 211 -4.38 21.90 -13.60
C PRO A 211 -5.64 21.08 -13.31
N ARG A 212 -6.76 21.41 -13.97
CA ARG A 212 -8.05 20.72 -13.82
C ARG A 212 -8.06 19.34 -14.47
N SER A 213 -7.31 19.15 -15.56
CA SER A 213 -7.26 17.88 -16.29
C SER A 213 -6.48 16.81 -15.54
N VAL A 214 -5.59 17.20 -14.62
CA VAL A 214 -4.84 16.27 -13.73
C VAL A 214 -5.77 15.40 -12.88
N ALA A 215 -6.96 15.88 -12.55
CA ALA A 215 -7.98 15.08 -11.86
C ALA A 215 -8.51 13.91 -12.71
N ILE A 216 -8.38 14.00 -14.04
CA ILE A 216 -8.84 13.03 -15.03
C ILE A 216 -7.75 12.03 -15.40
N MET A 217 -6.51 12.50 -15.55
CA MET A 217 -5.37 11.70 -16.01
C MET A 217 -5.19 10.43 -15.20
N GLU A 218 -4.87 9.31 -15.85
CA GLU A 218 -4.60 8.07 -15.13
C GLU A 218 -3.25 8.08 -14.42
N ALA A 219 -3.08 7.21 -13.41
CA ALA A 219 -1.79 7.05 -12.74
C ALA A 219 -0.68 6.62 -13.71
N ALA A 220 -1.04 5.94 -14.80
CA ALA A 220 -0.10 5.56 -15.84
C ALA A 220 0.38 6.78 -16.66
N GLU A 221 -0.54 7.69 -16.98
CA GLU A 221 -0.28 8.90 -17.78
C GLU A 221 0.49 9.98 -17.02
N MET A 222 0.42 9.98 -15.69
CA MET A 222 1.18 10.91 -14.84
C MET A 222 2.62 10.47 -14.57
N ALA A 223 3.02 9.26 -14.96
CA ALA A 223 4.37 8.73 -14.72
C ALA A 223 5.44 9.43 -15.58
N SER A 224 6.71 9.25 -15.21
CA SER A 224 7.84 9.73 -16.01
C SER A 224 7.84 9.13 -17.41
N GLU A 225 8.37 9.87 -18.38
CA GLU A 225 8.41 9.44 -19.79
C GLU A 225 9.17 8.12 -19.96
N GLU A 226 10.28 7.96 -19.24
CA GLU A 226 11.07 6.72 -19.21
C GLU A 226 10.22 5.52 -18.75
N LYS A 227 9.44 5.69 -17.68
CA LYS A 227 8.60 4.63 -17.13
C LYS A 227 7.38 4.32 -18.01
N LYS A 228 6.87 5.33 -18.72
CA LYS A 228 5.83 5.10 -19.75
C LYS A 228 6.39 4.25 -20.87
N MET A 229 7.59 4.58 -21.35
CA MET A 229 8.25 3.85 -22.43
C MET A 229 8.58 2.42 -22.01
N GLU A 230 9.06 2.21 -20.78
CA GLU A 230 9.30 0.87 -20.23
C GLU A 230 8.01 0.02 -20.21
N ARG A 231 6.88 0.60 -19.78
CA ARG A 231 5.59 -0.11 -19.81
C ARG A 231 5.14 -0.45 -21.23
N ILE A 232 5.35 0.46 -22.18
CA ILE A 232 5.04 0.21 -23.60
C ILE A 232 5.91 -0.92 -24.12
N ASN A 233 7.22 -0.92 -23.81
CA ASN A 233 8.14 -1.96 -24.21
C ASN A 233 7.77 -3.32 -23.61
N ILE A 234 7.45 -3.38 -22.31
CA ILE A 234 7.02 -4.62 -21.65
C ILE A 234 5.71 -5.13 -22.26
N LEU A 235 4.76 -4.24 -22.56
CA LEU A 235 3.51 -4.61 -23.20
C LEU A 235 3.75 -5.15 -24.62
N GLN A 236 4.64 -4.49 -25.38
CA GLN A 236 5.02 -4.91 -26.71
C GLN A 236 5.74 -6.26 -26.67
N GLU A 237 6.70 -6.46 -25.77
CA GLU A 237 7.40 -7.73 -25.58
C GLU A 237 6.43 -8.84 -25.16
N SER A 238 5.49 -8.55 -24.27
CA SER A 238 4.43 -9.50 -23.90
C SER A 238 3.56 -9.87 -25.09
N LEU A 239 3.23 -8.90 -25.95
CA LEU A 239 2.45 -9.13 -27.16
C LEU A 239 3.25 -9.97 -28.18
N GLU A 240 4.52 -9.65 -28.39
CA GLU A 240 5.44 -10.37 -29.26
C GLU A 240 5.66 -11.81 -28.78
N ALA A 241 5.81 -12.03 -27.47
CA ALA A 241 5.86 -13.37 -26.89
C ALA A 241 4.58 -14.15 -27.16
N CYS A 242 3.39 -13.56 -26.92
CA CYS A 242 2.12 -14.19 -27.27
C CYS A 242 1.97 -14.46 -28.79
N GLN A 243 2.50 -13.58 -29.64
CA GLN A 243 2.49 -13.77 -31.09
C GLN A 243 3.48 -14.83 -31.55
N SER A 244 4.63 -14.99 -30.90
CA SER A 244 5.59 -16.06 -31.21
C SER A 244 4.99 -17.43 -30.89
N ASP A 245 4.29 -17.55 -29.76
CA ASP A 245 3.45 -18.71 -29.44
C ASP A 245 2.32 -18.88 -30.45
N TRP A 246 1.70 -17.79 -30.93
CA TRP A 246 0.72 -17.84 -32.01
C TRP A 246 1.34 -18.22 -33.35
N ALA A 247 2.57 -17.84 -33.69
CA ALA A 247 3.24 -18.19 -34.95
C ALA A 247 3.59 -19.68 -34.97
N VAL A 248 4.04 -20.23 -33.84
CA VAL A 248 4.12 -21.67 -33.62
C VAL A 248 2.74 -22.31 -33.76
N LYS A 249 1.72 -21.72 -33.13
CA LYS A 249 0.33 -22.17 -33.25
C LYS A 249 -0.24 -22.03 -34.66
N ASN A 250 0.22 -21.09 -35.47
CA ASN A 250 -0.28 -20.83 -36.81
C ASN A 250 0.42 -21.75 -37.80
N ILE A 251 1.70 -22.10 -37.58
CA ILE A 251 2.36 -23.25 -38.24
C ILE A 251 1.61 -24.55 -37.90
N LEU A 252 1.13 -24.71 -36.66
CA LEU A 252 0.30 -25.84 -36.22
C LEU A 252 -1.13 -25.83 -36.81
N LEU A 253 -1.73 -24.65 -37.01
CA LEU A 253 -3.14 -24.47 -37.41
C LEU A 253 -3.33 -24.23 -38.91
N SER A 254 -2.29 -23.85 -39.67
CA SER A 254 -2.35 -23.68 -41.12
C SER A 254 -2.48 -25.03 -41.82
N LYS A 255 -3.68 -25.61 -41.73
CA LYS A 255 -4.16 -26.80 -42.43
C LYS A 255 -4.21 -26.65 -43.95
N GLU A 256 -3.87 -25.49 -44.52
CA GLU A 256 -3.97 -25.23 -45.97
C GLU A 256 -2.63 -25.17 -46.70
N GLY A 257 -1.52 -25.41 -46.01
CA GLY A 257 -0.23 -25.63 -46.65
C GLY A 257 0.44 -26.84 -46.04
N LYS A 258 0.30 -28.01 -46.67
CA LYS A 258 1.11 -29.21 -46.40
C LYS A 258 2.59 -28.94 -46.68
N LYS A 259 3.24 -28.06 -45.92
CA LYS A 259 4.69 -28.04 -45.81
C LYS A 259 5.03 -29.27 -44.98
N LYS A 260 5.30 -30.38 -45.68
CA LYS A 260 5.85 -31.58 -45.07
C LYS A 260 7.07 -31.15 -44.26
N GLY A 261 7.04 -31.40 -42.95
CA GLY A 261 8.19 -31.21 -42.07
C GLY A 261 9.36 -32.06 -42.52
N GLN A 262 10.56 -31.62 -42.15
CA GLN A 262 11.83 -32.21 -42.59
C GLN A 262 12.09 -33.61 -41.99
N PHE A 263 11.38 -33.97 -40.93
CA PHE A 263 11.56 -35.23 -40.21
C PHE A 263 10.28 -36.08 -40.23
N LYS A 264 10.45 -37.39 -40.37
CA LYS A 264 9.35 -38.37 -40.28
C LYS A 264 9.22 -38.87 -38.84
N CYS A 265 8.01 -38.85 -38.29
CA CYS A 265 7.77 -39.38 -36.95
C CYS A 265 7.96 -40.91 -36.89
N LEU A 266 8.61 -41.39 -35.83
CA LEU A 266 8.83 -42.83 -35.61
C LEU A 266 7.59 -43.57 -35.08
N LYS A 267 6.63 -42.88 -34.45
CA LYS A 267 5.40 -43.49 -33.90
C LYS A 267 4.24 -43.55 -34.90
N CYS A 268 3.91 -42.41 -35.54
CA CYS A 268 2.76 -42.32 -36.44
C CYS A 268 3.14 -42.16 -37.92
N HIS A 269 4.44 -42.08 -38.23
CA HIS A 269 4.96 -41.97 -39.60
C HIS A 269 4.55 -40.73 -40.41
N SER A 270 3.90 -39.75 -39.81
CA SER A 270 3.64 -38.46 -40.46
C SER A 270 4.90 -37.60 -40.59
N MET A 271 4.87 -36.74 -41.60
CA MET A 271 5.88 -35.70 -41.82
C MET A 271 5.47 -34.37 -41.19
N GLU A 272 4.35 -34.29 -40.47
CA GLU A 272 3.93 -33.08 -39.78
C GLU A 272 4.76 -32.92 -38.51
N THR A 273 5.98 -32.41 -38.67
CA THR A 273 6.95 -32.21 -37.59
C THR A 273 7.47 -30.78 -37.58
N VAL A 274 7.67 -30.25 -36.37
CA VAL A 274 8.33 -28.96 -36.13
C VAL A 274 9.64 -29.24 -35.41
N TYR A 275 10.70 -28.59 -35.84
CA TYR A 275 12.00 -28.68 -35.19
C TYR A 275 12.50 -27.30 -34.77
N TYR A 276 13.26 -27.28 -33.70
CA TYR A 276 14.11 -26.16 -33.32
C TYR A 276 15.46 -26.72 -32.93
N GLN A 277 16.50 -25.93 -33.17
CA GLN A 277 17.85 -26.34 -32.84
C GLN A 277 18.31 -25.51 -31.64
N LEU A 278 18.91 -26.18 -30.67
CA LEU A 278 19.38 -25.57 -29.44
C LEU A 278 20.75 -26.17 -29.09
N GLN A 279 21.73 -25.31 -28.83
CA GLN A 279 23.06 -25.76 -28.41
C GLN A 279 22.97 -26.17 -26.92
N THR A 280 23.07 -27.47 -26.66
CA THR A 280 22.95 -28.01 -25.28
C THR A 280 24.26 -28.56 -24.72
N ARG A 281 25.35 -28.54 -25.50
CA ARG A 281 26.66 -29.09 -25.14
C ARG A 281 27.78 -28.09 -25.47
N SER A 282 28.98 -28.34 -24.96
CA SER A 282 30.16 -27.47 -25.07
C SER A 282 30.51 -27.14 -26.53
N SER A 283 31.27 -26.06 -26.74
CA SER A 283 31.56 -25.46 -28.04
C SER A 283 32.14 -26.39 -29.12
N ASP A 284 32.67 -27.55 -28.74
CA ASP A 284 33.25 -28.55 -29.65
C ASP A 284 32.21 -29.51 -30.28
N GLU A 285 30.94 -29.42 -29.91
CA GLU A 285 29.88 -30.27 -30.45
C GLU A 285 28.82 -29.47 -31.23
N PRO A 286 28.29 -30.02 -32.35
CA PRO A 286 27.29 -29.33 -33.16
C PRO A 286 25.96 -29.16 -32.40
N MET A 287 25.14 -28.21 -32.85
CA MET A 287 23.86 -27.89 -32.25
C MET A 287 22.91 -29.11 -32.24
N THR A 288 22.22 -29.35 -31.12
CA THR A 288 21.26 -30.46 -30.99
C THR A 288 19.91 -30.06 -31.58
N THR A 289 19.32 -30.92 -32.40
CA THR A 289 18.02 -30.65 -33.01
C THR A 289 16.91 -31.34 -32.21
N PHE A 290 15.94 -30.56 -31.74
CA PHE A 290 14.76 -31.04 -31.04
C PHE A 290 13.58 -31.07 -32.01
N VAL A 291 12.93 -32.23 -32.14
CA VAL A 291 11.79 -32.43 -33.05
C VAL A 291 10.55 -32.86 -32.29
N THR A 292 9.43 -32.23 -32.61
CA THR A 292 8.11 -32.57 -32.10
C THR A 292 7.18 -32.92 -33.25
N CYS A 293 6.54 -34.09 -33.17
CA CYS A 293 5.47 -34.47 -34.08
C CYS A 293 4.16 -33.80 -33.69
N LEU A 294 3.45 -33.23 -34.66
CA LEU A 294 2.22 -32.48 -34.43
C LEU A 294 0.98 -33.37 -34.30
N GLU A 295 1.01 -34.58 -34.86
CA GLU A 295 -0.12 -35.50 -34.81
C GLU A 295 -0.17 -36.34 -33.52
N CYS A 296 0.97 -36.88 -33.09
CA CYS A 296 1.04 -37.77 -31.92
C CYS A 296 1.76 -37.15 -30.72
N ASN A 297 2.15 -35.88 -30.84
CA ASN A 297 2.86 -35.11 -29.82
C ASN A 297 4.17 -35.76 -29.32
N ASN A 298 4.73 -36.68 -30.10
CA ASN A 298 5.99 -37.36 -29.76
C ASN A 298 7.17 -36.41 -29.92
N ARG A 299 8.07 -36.39 -28.95
CA ARG A 299 9.26 -35.51 -28.94
C ARG A 299 10.53 -36.36 -28.93
N TRP A 300 11.51 -36.01 -29.75
CA TRP A 300 12.82 -36.66 -29.78
C TRP A 300 13.92 -35.67 -30.17
N LYS A 301 15.18 -36.04 -29.93
CA LYS A 301 16.37 -35.25 -30.26
C LYS A 301 17.36 -36.08 -31.09
N PHE A 302 18.15 -35.42 -31.93
CA PHE A 302 19.30 -36.00 -32.64
C PHE A 302 20.41 -34.96 -32.82
#